data_AF-A0A3Q2WFL9-F1
#
_entry.id   AF-A0A3Q2WFL9-F1
#
_cell.length_a   1.000
_cell.length_b   1.000
_cell.length_c   1.000
_cell.angle_alpha   90.00
_cell.angle_beta   90.00
_cell.angle_gamma   90.00
#
_symmetry.space_group_name_H-M   'P 1'
#
loop_
_entity.id
_entity.type
_entity.pdbx_description
1 polymer ?
#
loop_
_entity_poly.entity_id
_entity_poly.type
_entity_poly.pdbx_seq_one_letter_code
_entity_poly.pdbx_strand_id
1 'polypeptide(L)'
;MELADDSPAASPAASPAASHGDSHGASHGASPANSPAVTQEPSEKEDFKLSLITWNVDGLDVENLPERARGLVKYLNLYQPDVVFLQELIDPYVHFLKKRFVSYLMIEGAEEGYFTGMLLKKSRVTFVESEIVPYRTTKMRRNLLVAQVIVDGQKLCLMTSHFESCKANAKERMNQLHVVKWRFKHAPDDVTVVFGGDTNLRDGEVTKVGLPATVCDVWEQLGKQEHCRYTWDTSANNN
;
A
#
# COMPACT_ATOMS: atom_id res chain seq x y z
N MET A 1 -1.50 -53.49 -7.69
CA MET A 1 -0.09 -53.85 -7.48
C MET A 1 0.46 -52.81 -6.52
N GLU A 2 0.23 -53.04 -5.22
CA GLU A 2 1.19 -53.61 -4.25
C GLU A 2 2.00 -52.43 -3.64
N LEU A 3 1.79 -51.96 -2.39
CA LEU A 3 2.00 -52.59 -1.05
C LEU A 3 3.36 -53.32 -1.01
N ALA A 4 4.30 -53.16 -0.07
CA ALA A 4 4.35 -52.64 1.30
C ALA A 4 5.85 -52.28 1.58
N ASP A 5 6.20 -51.34 2.46
CA ASP A 5 6.47 -51.50 3.90
C ASP A 5 7.77 -52.28 4.21
N ASP A 6 8.72 -51.65 4.93
CA ASP A 6 9.34 -52.27 6.11
C ASP A 6 10.16 -51.26 6.93
N SER A 7 9.73 -51.05 8.17
CA SER A 7 10.56 -50.70 9.33
C SER A 7 10.38 -51.82 10.34
N PRO A 8 11.43 -52.26 11.06
CA PRO A 8 11.47 -52.01 12.51
C PRO A 8 12.96 -51.94 13.03
N ALA A 9 13.37 -51.76 14.29
CA ALA A 9 12.82 -51.75 15.66
C ALA A 9 13.85 -51.00 16.56
N ALA A 10 13.45 -50.21 17.56
CA ALA A 10 13.43 -50.51 19.01
C ALA A 10 14.77 -50.49 19.81
N SER A 11 14.69 -49.78 20.95
CA SER A 11 15.67 -49.42 22.01
C SER A 11 16.19 -50.59 22.88
N PRO A 12 17.08 -50.39 23.91
CA PRO A 12 16.68 -49.82 25.22
C PRO A 12 17.77 -49.00 25.99
N ALA A 13 17.38 -48.55 27.19
CA ALA A 13 17.92 -47.51 28.07
C ALA A 13 19.04 -47.92 29.05
N ALA A 14 19.68 -46.92 29.71
CA ALA A 14 19.89 -46.83 31.17
C ALA A 14 20.88 -45.69 31.57
N SER A 15 20.54 -44.93 32.63
CA SER A 15 21.43 -44.04 33.43
C SER A 15 21.93 -44.80 34.68
N PRO A 16 22.49 -44.20 35.75
CA PRO A 16 23.46 -43.10 35.94
C PRO A 16 24.65 -43.53 36.87
N ALA A 17 25.67 -42.69 37.07
CA ALA A 17 26.53 -42.76 38.26
C ALA A 17 27.15 -41.40 38.62
N ALA A 18 26.99 -41.02 39.88
CA ALA A 18 27.66 -39.91 40.57
C ALA A 18 28.83 -40.45 41.39
N SER A 19 29.88 -39.64 41.64
CA SER A 19 30.45 -39.43 42.98
C SER A 19 31.74 -38.59 42.99
N HIS A 20 31.71 -37.57 43.86
CA HIS A 20 32.72 -37.12 44.83
C HIS A 20 34.09 -36.57 44.43
N GLY A 21 34.36 -35.39 45.00
CA GLY A 21 35.68 -34.80 45.25
C GLY A 21 35.56 -33.48 46.02
N ASP A 22 35.47 -33.56 47.35
CA ASP A 22 35.57 -32.44 48.31
C ASP A 22 36.94 -31.74 48.25
N SER A 23 37.00 -30.44 48.57
CA SER A 23 37.78 -29.92 49.71
C SER A 23 37.82 -28.38 49.80
N HIS A 24 38.02 -27.94 51.05
CA HIS A 24 37.74 -26.65 51.69
C HIS A 24 38.56 -25.42 51.26
N GLY A 25 37.98 -24.24 51.55
CA GLY A 25 38.71 -22.99 51.78
C GLY A 25 37.79 -21.85 52.22
N ALA A 26 38.04 -21.26 53.39
CA ALA A 26 37.13 -20.37 54.12
C ALA A 26 37.32 -18.87 53.86
N SER A 27 36.24 -18.13 54.11
CA SER A 27 36.15 -16.80 54.75
C SER A 27 36.21 -15.50 53.92
N HIS A 28 35.26 -14.62 54.30
CA HIS A 28 35.19 -13.16 54.22
C HIS A 28 34.78 -12.47 52.91
N GLY A 29 33.64 -11.78 52.97
CA GLY A 29 33.29 -10.71 52.02
C GLY A 29 31.80 -10.34 52.09
N ALA A 30 31.51 -9.22 52.73
CA ALA A 30 30.17 -8.67 52.89
C ALA A 30 29.50 -8.26 51.56
N SER A 31 28.17 -8.29 51.59
CA SER A 31 27.20 -8.05 50.51
C SER A 31 27.46 -6.82 49.61
N PRO A 32 27.20 -6.91 48.29
CA PRO A 32 26.80 -5.76 47.51
C PRO A 32 25.26 -5.65 47.50
N ALA A 33 24.79 -4.42 47.64
CA ALA A 33 23.39 -4.05 47.58
C ALA A 33 22.75 -4.47 46.24
N ASN A 34 21.57 -5.09 46.34
CA ASN A 34 20.67 -5.33 45.22
C ASN A 34 20.22 -3.98 44.63
N SER A 35 20.76 -3.62 43.47
CA SER A 35 20.11 -2.66 42.58
C SER A 35 18.88 -3.33 41.97
N PRO A 36 17.67 -2.75 42.03
CA PRO A 36 16.55 -3.31 41.31
C PRO A 36 16.84 -3.16 39.82
N ALA A 37 16.99 -4.30 39.13
CA ALA A 37 16.97 -4.35 37.69
C ALA A 37 15.59 -3.84 37.25
N VAL A 38 15.54 -2.61 36.73
CA VAL A 38 14.37 -2.09 36.03
C VAL A 38 14.21 -2.97 34.80
N THR A 39 13.31 -3.96 34.91
CA THR A 39 12.83 -4.71 33.76
C THR A 39 12.00 -3.72 32.97
N GLN A 40 12.62 -3.06 31.98
CA GLN A 40 11.86 -2.34 30.96
C GLN A 40 11.10 -3.40 30.19
N GLU A 41 9.79 -3.50 30.47
CA GLU A 41 8.82 -4.09 29.56
C GLU A 41 9.13 -3.57 28.15
N PRO A 42 9.20 -4.44 27.12
CA PRO A 42 9.35 -3.98 25.75
C PRO A 42 8.21 -3.00 25.49
N SER A 43 8.54 -1.75 25.18
CA SER A 43 7.51 -0.81 24.72
C SER A 43 6.89 -1.44 23.50
N GLU A 44 5.65 -1.91 23.60
CA GLU A 44 4.85 -2.31 22.45
C GLU A 44 4.84 -1.10 21.52
N LYS A 45 5.68 -1.14 20.48
CA LYS A 45 5.67 -0.12 19.44
C LYS A 45 4.26 -0.16 18.88
N GLU A 46 3.52 0.94 19.00
CA GLU A 46 2.23 1.04 18.31
C GLU A 46 2.42 0.67 16.84
N ASP A 47 1.54 -0.20 16.34
CA ASP A 47 1.54 -0.57 14.93
C ASP A 47 1.47 0.70 14.06
N PHE A 48 2.40 0.79 13.11
CA PHE A 48 2.44 1.90 12.19
C PHE A 48 1.14 2.00 11.37
N LYS A 49 0.65 3.23 11.18
CA LYS A 49 -0.53 3.54 10.34
C LYS A 49 -0.14 4.36 9.13
N LEU A 50 -0.56 3.89 7.95
CA LEU A 50 -0.52 4.61 6.68
C LEU A 50 -1.89 5.24 6.40
N SER A 51 -1.92 6.52 6.08
CA SER A 51 -3.12 7.23 5.61
C SER A 51 -3.01 7.54 4.12
N LEU A 52 -4.10 7.31 3.38
CA LEU A 52 -4.14 7.46 1.93
C LEU A 52 -5.43 8.14 1.47
N ILE A 53 -5.33 9.07 0.53
CA ILE A 53 -6.46 9.60 -0.24
C ILE A 53 -6.27 9.24 -1.72
N THR A 54 -7.32 8.76 -2.39
CA THR A 54 -7.34 8.62 -3.85
C THR A 54 -8.49 9.44 -4.43
N TRP A 55 -8.24 10.22 -5.47
CA TRP A 55 -9.24 11.11 -6.03
C TRP A 55 -8.99 11.41 -7.53
N ASN A 56 -9.98 11.13 -8.38
CA ASN A 56 -10.07 11.74 -9.70
C ASN A 56 -10.55 13.18 -9.55
N VAL A 57 -9.68 14.15 -9.86
CA VAL A 57 -9.92 15.57 -9.59
C VAL A 57 -10.50 16.31 -10.78
N ASP A 58 -10.78 15.60 -11.87
CA ASP A 58 -11.45 16.10 -13.07
C ASP A 58 -10.85 17.43 -13.56
N GLY A 59 -9.52 17.45 -13.72
CA GLY A 59 -8.83 18.61 -14.29
C GLY A 59 -9.15 18.86 -15.76
N LEU A 60 -9.89 17.95 -16.39
CA LEU A 60 -10.40 18.11 -17.75
C LEU A 60 -11.58 19.07 -17.81
N ASP A 61 -12.41 19.14 -16.77
CA ASP A 61 -13.38 20.21 -16.62
C ASP A 61 -12.68 21.51 -16.21
N VAL A 62 -12.74 22.50 -17.10
CA VAL A 62 -12.15 23.82 -16.88
C VAL A 62 -13.07 24.74 -16.07
N GLU A 63 -14.34 24.38 -15.92
CA GLU A 63 -15.30 25.16 -15.15
C GLU A 63 -14.91 25.16 -13.66
N ASN A 64 -14.83 26.37 -13.08
CA ASN A 64 -14.47 26.61 -11.69
C ASN A 64 -13.19 25.88 -11.22
N LEU A 65 -12.27 25.57 -12.14
CA LEU A 65 -11.08 24.78 -11.85
C LEU A 65 -10.22 25.38 -10.72
N PRO A 66 -9.97 26.71 -10.65
CA PRO A 66 -9.24 27.29 -9.52
C PRO A 66 -9.93 27.08 -8.16
N GLU A 67 -11.26 27.21 -8.11
CA GLU A 67 -12.07 27.01 -6.91
C GLU A 67 -12.05 25.54 -6.47
N ARG A 68 -12.23 24.61 -7.42
CA ARG A 68 -12.16 23.16 -7.20
C ARG A 68 -10.77 22.74 -6.71
N ALA A 69 -9.70 23.28 -7.30
CA ALA A 69 -8.33 23.05 -6.84
C ALA A 69 -8.07 23.57 -5.41
N ARG A 70 -8.62 24.74 -5.05
CA ARG A 70 -8.58 25.22 -3.66
C ARG A 70 -9.37 24.31 -2.71
N GLY A 71 -10.49 23.78 -3.15
CA GLY A 71 -11.28 22.78 -2.44
C GLY A 71 -10.48 21.51 -2.13
N LEU A 72 -9.81 20.94 -3.12
CA LEU A 72 -8.90 19.81 -2.94
C LEU A 72 -7.82 20.13 -1.90
N VAL A 73 -7.15 21.28 -2.03
CA VAL A 73 -6.11 21.72 -1.06
C VAL A 73 -6.66 21.78 0.36
N LYS A 74 -7.89 22.28 0.55
CA LYS A 74 -8.54 22.35 1.87
C LYS A 74 -8.67 20.96 2.49
N TYR A 75 -9.15 19.97 1.73
CA TYR A 75 -9.31 18.60 2.25
C TYR A 75 -7.98 17.91 2.52
N LEU A 76 -6.99 18.04 1.64
CA LEU A 76 -5.67 17.47 1.85
C LEU A 76 -4.96 18.09 3.07
N ASN A 77 -5.14 19.39 3.34
CA ASN A 77 -4.64 20.02 4.56
C ASN A 77 -5.40 19.61 5.82
N LEU A 78 -6.69 19.30 5.71
CA LEU A 78 -7.50 18.84 6.84
C LEU A 78 -7.05 17.44 7.30
N TYR A 79 -6.91 16.50 6.36
CA TYR A 79 -6.60 15.11 6.69
C TYR A 79 -5.08 14.82 6.75
N GLN A 80 -4.27 15.64 6.09
CA GLN A 80 -2.81 15.50 6.00
C GLN A 80 -2.32 14.06 5.72
N PRO A 81 -2.85 13.39 4.68
CA PRO A 81 -2.55 11.99 4.39
C PRO A 81 -1.07 11.76 4.12
N ASP A 82 -0.57 10.55 4.36
CA ASP A 82 0.81 10.19 4.06
C ASP A 82 1.05 10.04 2.55
N VAL A 83 0.02 9.57 1.85
CA VAL A 83 0.01 9.31 0.41
C VAL A 83 -1.26 9.89 -0.23
N VAL A 84 -1.13 10.52 -1.39
CA VAL A 84 -2.27 10.94 -2.22
C VAL A 84 -2.12 10.39 -3.62
N PHE A 85 -3.15 9.73 -4.14
CA PHE A 85 -3.27 9.30 -5.52
C PHE A 85 -4.26 10.22 -6.24
N LEU A 86 -3.83 10.87 -7.31
CA LEU A 86 -4.66 11.77 -8.09
C LEU A 86 -4.79 11.28 -9.53
N GLN A 87 -5.98 11.41 -10.11
CA GLN A 87 -6.26 11.16 -11.52
C GLN A 87 -6.81 12.43 -12.19
N GLU A 88 -6.63 12.54 -13.52
CA GLU A 88 -7.02 13.71 -14.33
C GLU A 88 -6.37 15.02 -13.89
N LEU A 89 -5.09 14.97 -13.50
CA LEU A 89 -4.27 16.15 -13.35
C LEU A 89 -3.91 16.74 -14.73
N ILE A 90 -3.75 18.05 -14.77
CA ILE A 90 -3.18 18.81 -15.90
C ILE A 90 -2.12 19.78 -15.38
N ASP A 91 -1.23 20.29 -16.24
CA ASP A 91 -0.07 21.09 -15.82
C ASP A 91 -0.40 22.29 -14.92
N PRO A 92 -1.46 23.10 -15.18
CA PRO A 92 -1.83 24.20 -14.29
C PRO A 92 -2.20 23.72 -12.88
N TYR A 93 -2.87 22.56 -12.79
CA TYR A 93 -3.25 21.92 -11.54
C TYR A 93 -2.00 21.46 -10.78
N VAL A 94 -1.07 20.79 -11.46
CA VAL A 94 0.20 20.33 -10.89
C VAL A 94 1.03 21.50 -10.36
N HIS A 95 1.18 22.57 -11.14
CA HIS A 95 1.93 23.76 -10.72
C HIS A 95 1.33 24.38 -9.45
N PHE A 96 -0.01 24.43 -9.39
CA PHE A 96 -0.70 24.90 -8.20
C PHE A 96 -0.45 23.99 -6.98
N LEU A 97 -0.56 22.66 -7.14
CA LEU A 97 -0.33 21.70 -6.06
C LEU A 97 1.12 21.72 -5.55
N LYS A 98 2.11 21.76 -6.44
CA LYS A 98 3.54 21.85 -6.06
C LYS A 98 3.84 23.08 -5.21
N LYS A 99 3.17 24.22 -5.47
CA LYS A 99 3.30 25.43 -4.65
C LYS A 99 2.65 25.30 -3.28
N ARG A 100 1.57 24.52 -3.15
CA ARG A 100 0.79 24.37 -1.91
C ARG A 100 1.31 23.24 -1.02
N PHE A 101 1.84 22.17 -1.60
CA PHE A 101 2.27 20.96 -0.92
C PHE A 101 3.79 20.78 -0.98
N VAL A 102 4.54 21.80 -0.60
CA VAL A 102 6.02 21.76 -0.56
C VAL A 102 6.59 20.68 0.38
N SER A 103 5.82 20.29 1.39
CA SER A 103 6.11 19.19 2.32
C SER A 103 5.88 17.81 1.72
N TYR A 104 5.36 17.73 0.48
CA TYR A 104 5.18 16.50 -0.26
C TYR A 104 6.16 16.45 -1.44
N LEU A 105 6.59 15.25 -1.79
CA LEU A 105 7.19 14.95 -3.09
C LEU A 105 6.05 14.66 -4.06
N MET A 106 6.08 15.26 -5.24
CA MET A 106 5.11 14.98 -6.30
C MET A 106 5.76 14.14 -7.40
N ILE A 107 5.12 13.03 -7.76
CA ILE A 107 5.50 12.17 -8.88
C ILE A 107 4.39 12.25 -9.91
N GLU A 108 4.75 12.52 -11.16
CA GLU A 108 3.83 12.71 -12.28
C GLU A 108 3.81 11.48 -13.19
N GLY A 109 2.62 11.11 -13.69
CA GLY A 109 2.41 9.96 -14.57
C GLY A 109 2.59 10.28 -16.06
N ALA A 110 2.78 11.54 -16.43
CA ALA A 110 3.16 11.97 -17.78
C ALA A 110 3.71 13.41 -17.72
N GLU A 111 4.30 13.87 -18.83
CA GLU A 111 4.80 15.24 -18.99
C GLU A 111 3.78 16.18 -19.67
N GLU A 112 2.78 15.64 -20.36
CA GLU A 112 1.82 16.42 -21.15
C GLU A 112 0.40 15.85 -21.10
N GLY A 113 -0.58 16.72 -21.31
CA GLY A 113 -2.00 16.37 -21.39
C GLY A 113 -2.61 16.19 -20.00
N TYR A 114 -3.43 15.15 -19.85
CA TYR A 114 -3.96 14.77 -18.53
C TYR A 114 -3.36 13.44 -18.08
N PHE A 115 -3.10 13.33 -16.79
CA PHE A 115 -2.37 12.19 -16.23
C PHE A 115 -2.69 11.95 -14.76
N THR A 116 -2.15 10.86 -14.23
CA THR A 116 -2.18 10.57 -12.80
C THR A 116 -1.00 11.20 -12.07
N GLY A 117 -1.13 11.49 -10.79
CA GLY A 117 -0.02 11.92 -9.95
C GLY A 117 -0.07 11.32 -8.57
N MET A 118 1.07 11.35 -7.89
CA MET A 118 1.22 10.85 -6.53
C MET A 118 1.89 11.91 -5.65
N LEU A 119 1.31 12.20 -4.49
CA LEU A 119 1.94 13.04 -3.46
C LEU A 119 2.39 12.15 -2.31
N LEU A 120 3.67 12.28 -1.91
CA LEU A 120 4.27 11.52 -0.82
C LEU A 120 4.74 12.47 0.29
N LYS A 121 4.23 12.31 1.50
CA LYS A 121 4.56 13.19 2.64
C LYS A 121 6.01 12.97 3.07
N LYS A 122 6.89 13.93 2.79
CA LYS A 122 8.36 13.79 2.96
C LYS A 122 8.79 13.42 4.38
N SER A 123 8.04 13.86 5.39
CA SER A 123 8.35 13.59 6.79
C SER A 123 8.01 12.16 7.24
N ARG A 124 7.28 11.39 6.43
CA ARG A 124 6.83 10.04 6.78
C ARG A 124 7.17 8.99 5.73
N VAL A 125 7.26 9.37 4.46
CA VAL A 125 7.49 8.47 3.34
C VAL A 125 8.86 8.75 2.74
N THR A 126 9.74 7.75 2.80
CA THR A 126 11.03 7.78 2.10
C THR A 126 10.85 7.24 0.70
N PHE A 127 11.01 8.09 -0.30
CA PHE A 127 10.98 7.69 -1.71
C PHE A 127 12.24 6.92 -2.09
N VAL A 128 12.08 5.82 -2.85
CA VAL A 128 13.20 5.03 -3.39
C VAL A 128 13.31 5.25 -4.90
N GLU A 129 12.28 4.87 -5.65
CA GLU A 129 12.24 5.01 -7.11
C GLU A 129 10.80 5.01 -7.63
N SER A 130 10.62 5.41 -8.88
CA SER A 130 9.33 5.39 -9.58
C SER A 130 9.46 4.90 -11.01
N GLU A 131 8.42 4.28 -11.52
CA GLU A 131 8.32 3.84 -12.91
C GLU A 131 6.91 4.09 -13.46
N ILE A 132 6.82 4.23 -14.79
CA ILE A 132 5.56 4.32 -15.52
C ILE A 132 5.43 3.08 -16.40
N VAL A 133 4.40 2.27 -16.17
CA VAL A 133 4.11 1.09 -16.98
C VAL A 133 3.08 1.46 -18.05
N PRO A 134 3.43 1.36 -19.35
CA PRO A 134 2.52 1.74 -20.42
C PRO A 134 1.40 0.73 -20.60
N TYR A 135 0.18 1.21 -20.80
CA TYR A 135 -0.90 0.41 -21.38
C TYR A 135 -0.90 0.55 -22.89
N ARG A 136 -0.26 -0.39 -23.58
CA ARG A 136 0.05 -0.27 -25.02
C ARG A 136 -1.16 -0.11 -25.94
N THR A 137 -2.34 -0.51 -25.47
CA THR A 137 -3.60 -0.51 -26.23
C THR A 137 -4.58 0.56 -25.80
N THR A 138 -4.20 1.43 -24.86
CA THR A 138 -5.03 2.57 -24.45
C THR A 138 -5.26 3.53 -25.61
N LYS A 139 -6.47 4.10 -25.67
CA LYS A 139 -6.79 5.23 -26.59
C LYS A 139 -6.92 6.55 -25.83
N MET A 140 -6.68 6.51 -24.52
CA MET A 140 -6.92 7.61 -23.60
C MET A 140 -5.65 8.00 -22.81
N ARG A 141 -4.46 7.63 -23.31
CA ARG A 141 -3.16 7.93 -22.71
C ARG A 141 -2.99 7.38 -21.29
N ARG A 142 -3.62 6.25 -20.98
CA ARG A 142 -3.58 5.64 -19.65
C ARG A 142 -2.28 4.86 -19.42
N ASN A 143 -1.85 4.83 -18.16
CA ASN A 143 -0.69 4.06 -17.70
C ASN A 143 -0.87 3.67 -16.23
N LEU A 144 0.06 2.87 -15.71
CA LEU A 144 0.20 2.60 -14.28
C LEU A 144 1.41 3.39 -13.76
N LEU A 145 1.18 4.33 -12.85
CA LEU A 145 2.25 5.00 -12.12
C LEU A 145 2.58 4.18 -10.87
N VAL A 146 3.85 3.83 -10.71
CA VAL A 146 4.35 3.02 -9.60
C VAL A 146 5.44 3.79 -8.86
N ALA A 147 5.42 3.74 -7.53
CA ALA A 147 6.48 4.26 -6.68
C ALA A 147 6.85 3.23 -5.61
N GLN A 148 8.13 2.93 -5.50
CA GLN A 148 8.70 2.17 -4.39
C GLN A 148 9.08 3.14 -3.27
N VAL A 149 8.61 2.85 -2.07
CA VAL A 149 8.81 3.69 -0.90
C VAL A 149 9.12 2.86 0.34
N ILE A 150 9.68 3.52 1.36
CA ILE A 150 9.86 2.97 2.69
C ILE A 150 9.07 3.83 3.68
N VAL A 151 8.26 3.18 4.53
CA VAL A 151 7.49 3.84 5.57
C VAL A 151 7.65 3.06 6.87
N ASP A 152 8.16 3.70 7.91
CA ASP A 152 8.48 3.06 9.20
C ASP A 152 9.30 1.75 9.06
N GLY A 153 10.28 1.76 8.16
CA GLY A 153 11.14 0.60 7.88
C GLY A 153 10.51 -0.48 6.98
N GLN A 154 9.24 -0.36 6.61
CA GLN A 154 8.53 -1.32 5.74
C GLN A 154 8.59 -0.87 4.28
N LYS A 155 8.82 -1.83 3.36
CA LYS A 155 8.85 -1.57 1.91
C LYS A 155 7.44 -1.62 1.35
N LEU A 156 7.05 -0.57 0.65
CA LEU A 156 5.75 -0.46 -0.01
C LEU A 156 5.92 -0.19 -1.51
N CYS A 157 5.11 -0.85 -2.31
CA CYS A 157 4.89 -0.56 -3.72
C CYS A 157 3.55 0.15 -3.86
N LEU A 158 3.58 1.46 -4.09
CA LEU A 158 2.40 2.30 -4.27
C LEU A 158 2.08 2.40 -5.77
N MET A 159 0.84 2.13 -6.14
CA MET A 159 0.41 2.14 -7.53
C MET A 159 -0.88 2.94 -7.72
N THR A 160 -0.91 3.81 -8.72
CA THR A 160 -2.12 4.52 -9.14
C THR A 160 -2.31 4.48 -10.64
N SER A 161 -3.57 4.48 -11.06
CA SER A 161 -3.94 4.49 -12.47
C SER A 161 -5.33 5.10 -12.66
N HIS A 162 -5.61 5.53 -13.88
CA HIS A 162 -6.94 5.88 -14.34
C HIS A 162 -7.28 4.94 -15.51
N PHE A 163 -8.03 3.87 -15.25
CA PHE A 163 -8.31 2.88 -16.28
C PHE A 163 -9.29 3.39 -17.33
N GLU A 164 -9.24 2.79 -18.53
CA GLU A 164 -10.01 3.15 -19.71
C GLU A 164 -11.48 3.41 -19.38
N SER A 165 -11.89 4.65 -19.64
CA SER A 165 -13.20 5.16 -19.24
C SER A 165 -14.31 4.68 -20.17
N CYS A 166 -15.55 4.92 -19.76
CA CYS A 166 -16.77 4.56 -20.50
C CYS A 166 -17.04 3.05 -20.60
N LYS A 167 -18.33 2.72 -20.74
CA LYS A 167 -18.81 1.33 -20.81
C LYS A 167 -18.27 0.59 -22.03
N ALA A 168 -18.13 1.26 -23.17
CA ALA A 168 -17.70 0.66 -24.43
C ALA A 168 -16.27 0.09 -24.38
N ASN A 169 -15.42 0.58 -23.46
CA ASN A 169 -14.02 0.20 -23.38
C ASN A 169 -13.73 -0.90 -22.34
N ALA A 170 -14.75 -1.69 -21.96
CA ALA A 170 -14.64 -2.78 -21.00
C ALA A 170 -13.47 -3.73 -21.27
N LYS A 171 -13.24 -4.09 -22.54
CA LYS A 171 -12.13 -4.98 -22.92
C LYS A 171 -10.77 -4.41 -22.54
N GLU A 172 -10.54 -3.13 -22.85
CA GLU A 172 -9.27 -2.47 -22.55
C GLU A 172 -9.08 -2.27 -21.05
N ARG A 173 -10.13 -1.84 -20.34
CA ARG A 173 -10.10 -1.73 -18.88
C ARG A 173 -9.76 -3.05 -18.18
N MET A 174 -10.31 -4.18 -18.66
CA MET A 174 -9.94 -5.50 -18.14
C MET A 174 -8.48 -5.88 -18.45
N ASN A 175 -7.95 -5.51 -19.63
CA ASN A 175 -6.52 -5.68 -19.93
C ASN A 175 -5.63 -4.90 -18.94
N GLN A 176 -6.03 -3.68 -18.58
CA GLN A 176 -5.31 -2.84 -17.62
C GLN A 176 -5.38 -3.43 -16.21
N LEU A 177 -6.52 -3.99 -15.81
CA LEU A 177 -6.63 -4.75 -14.56
C LEU A 177 -5.73 -6.00 -14.55
N HIS A 178 -5.55 -6.68 -15.69
CA HIS A 178 -4.58 -7.78 -15.80
C HIS A 178 -3.13 -7.31 -15.56
N VAL A 179 -2.76 -6.10 -15.97
CA VAL A 179 -1.43 -5.53 -15.69
C VAL A 179 -1.25 -5.28 -14.19
N VAL A 180 -2.24 -4.67 -13.53
CA VAL A 180 -2.21 -4.45 -12.07
C VAL A 180 -2.19 -5.78 -11.31
N LYS A 181 -3.01 -6.76 -11.72
CA LYS A 181 -2.99 -8.12 -11.17
C LYS A 181 -1.62 -8.78 -11.32
N TRP A 182 -0.94 -8.58 -12.45
CA TRP A 182 0.39 -9.10 -12.65
C TRP A 182 1.39 -8.50 -11.66
N ARG A 183 1.30 -7.18 -11.39
CA ARG A 183 2.12 -6.50 -10.37
C ARG A 183 1.92 -7.08 -8.97
N PHE A 184 0.68 -7.31 -8.56
CA PHE A 184 0.40 -7.96 -7.27
C PHE A 184 1.04 -9.34 -7.16
N LYS A 185 0.98 -10.15 -8.22
CA LYS A 185 1.49 -11.53 -8.21
C LYS A 185 3.01 -11.64 -8.18
N HIS A 186 3.72 -10.62 -8.67
CA HIS A 186 5.18 -10.66 -8.84
C HIS A 186 5.90 -9.66 -7.93
N ALA A 187 5.19 -9.06 -6.98
CA ALA A 187 5.83 -8.27 -5.94
C ALA A 187 6.68 -9.21 -5.05
N PRO A 188 7.85 -8.76 -4.58
CA PRO A 188 8.63 -9.51 -3.60
C PRO A 188 7.86 -9.76 -2.31
N ASP A 189 8.12 -10.87 -1.65
CA ASP A 189 7.41 -11.28 -0.41
C ASP A 189 7.58 -10.27 0.74
N ASP A 190 8.65 -9.48 0.73
CA ASP A 190 8.94 -8.44 1.73
C ASP A 190 8.38 -7.05 1.38
N VAL A 191 7.54 -6.95 0.35
CA VAL A 191 6.94 -5.69 -0.13
C VAL A 191 5.42 -5.73 0.00
N THR A 192 4.88 -4.73 0.70
CA THR A 192 3.43 -4.49 0.73
C THR A 192 3.00 -3.70 -0.50
N VAL A 193 2.05 -4.21 -1.26
CA VAL A 193 1.55 -3.53 -2.48
C VAL A 193 0.22 -2.86 -2.20
N VAL A 194 0.12 -1.57 -2.54
CA VAL A 194 -1.12 -0.79 -2.44
C VAL A 194 -1.45 -0.22 -3.81
N PHE A 195 -2.63 -0.56 -4.32
CA PHE A 195 -3.19 0.05 -5.53
C PHE A 195 -4.44 0.86 -5.18
N GLY A 196 -4.57 2.04 -5.75
CA GLY A 196 -5.79 2.84 -5.70
C GLY A 196 -5.89 3.76 -6.90
N GLY A 197 -7.11 4.09 -7.31
CA GLY A 197 -7.34 5.01 -8.41
C GLY A 197 -8.75 4.90 -8.97
N ASP A 198 -9.02 5.68 -10.02
CA ASP A 198 -10.25 5.55 -10.78
C ASP A 198 -10.15 4.36 -11.74
N THR A 199 -10.66 3.23 -11.29
CA THR A 199 -10.62 1.99 -12.05
C THR A 199 -11.66 1.94 -13.17
N ASN A 200 -12.66 2.83 -13.17
CA ASN A 200 -13.81 2.74 -14.07
C ASN A 200 -14.49 1.35 -14.10
N LEU A 201 -14.22 0.46 -13.14
CA LEU A 201 -14.66 -0.93 -13.18
C LEU A 201 -16.15 -1.05 -12.90
N ARG A 202 -16.72 -2.13 -13.41
CA ARG A 202 -18.02 -2.64 -12.99
C ARG A 202 -17.82 -4.02 -12.39
N ASP A 203 -18.66 -4.40 -11.44
CA ASP A 203 -18.50 -5.63 -10.65
C ASP A 203 -18.26 -6.87 -11.52
N GLY A 204 -19.05 -7.03 -12.60
CA GLY A 204 -18.93 -8.16 -13.52
C GLY A 204 -17.60 -8.23 -14.29
N GLU A 205 -16.82 -7.16 -14.35
CA GLU A 205 -15.48 -7.13 -14.96
C GLU A 205 -14.43 -7.65 -13.98
N VAL A 206 -14.56 -7.30 -12.70
CA VAL A 206 -13.72 -7.84 -11.62
C VAL A 206 -13.91 -9.35 -11.53
N THR A 207 -15.15 -9.83 -11.57
CA THR A 207 -15.44 -11.28 -11.56
C THR A 207 -14.80 -12.01 -12.75
N LYS A 208 -14.80 -11.40 -13.95
CA LYS A 208 -14.21 -12.02 -15.15
C LYS A 208 -12.70 -12.11 -15.10
N VAL A 209 -12.02 -11.06 -14.60
CA VAL A 209 -10.56 -11.02 -14.50
C VAL A 209 -10.07 -11.83 -13.31
N GLY A 210 -10.77 -11.74 -12.18
CA GLY A 210 -10.43 -12.28 -10.87
C GLY A 210 -9.20 -11.61 -10.24
N LEU A 211 -9.16 -11.51 -8.93
CA LEU A 211 -7.97 -11.05 -8.19
C LEU A 211 -7.18 -12.24 -7.61
N PRO A 212 -5.87 -12.11 -7.34
CA PRO A 212 -5.13 -13.11 -6.59
C PRO A 212 -5.71 -13.29 -5.19
N ALA A 213 -5.65 -14.50 -4.62
CA ALA A 213 -6.21 -14.77 -3.29
C ALA A 213 -5.56 -13.96 -2.16
N THR A 214 -4.34 -13.46 -2.38
CA THR A 214 -3.59 -12.61 -1.45
C THR A 214 -3.96 -11.13 -1.54
N VAL A 215 -4.87 -10.76 -2.44
CA VAL A 215 -5.31 -9.38 -2.65
C VAL A 215 -6.75 -9.24 -2.18
N CYS A 216 -7.03 -8.19 -1.41
CA CYS A 216 -8.38 -7.81 -1.03
C CYS A 216 -8.71 -6.40 -1.55
N ASP A 217 -9.99 -6.16 -1.82
CA ASP A 217 -10.53 -4.81 -1.96
C ASP A 217 -10.81 -4.25 -0.56
N VAL A 218 -10.33 -3.04 -0.28
CA VAL A 218 -10.43 -2.44 1.07
C VAL A 218 -11.88 -2.18 1.48
N TRP A 219 -12.74 -1.73 0.56
CA TRP A 219 -14.16 -1.52 0.85
C TRP A 219 -14.87 -2.84 1.13
N GLU A 220 -14.54 -3.91 0.38
CA GLU A 220 -15.06 -5.24 0.65
C GLU A 220 -14.58 -5.79 2.00
N GLN A 221 -13.28 -5.66 2.29
CA GLN A 221 -12.65 -6.10 3.54
C GLN A 221 -13.22 -5.39 4.77
N LEU A 222 -13.60 -4.12 4.64
CA LEU A 222 -14.24 -3.31 5.69
C LEU A 222 -15.76 -3.56 5.80
N GLY A 223 -16.28 -4.58 5.13
CA GLY A 223 -17.67 -5.02 5.27
C GLY A 223 -18.66 -4.30 4.37
N LYS A 224 -18.20 -3.76 3.23
CA LYS A 224 -19.07 -3.21 2.16
C LYS A 224 -20.00 -2.10 2.64
N GLN A 225 -19.46 -1.16 3.42
CA GLN A 225 -20.23 -0.07 4.01
C GLN A 225 -20.89 0.81 2.93
N GLU A 226 -22.21 0.99 3.01
CA GLU A 226 -22.98 1.65 1.94
C GLU A 226 -22.66 3.15 1.81
N HIS A 227 -22.37 3.83 2.93
CA HIS A 227 -22.11 5.28 2.96
C HIS A 227 -20.88 5.71 2.14
N CYS A 228 -19.99 4.78 1.79
CA CYS A 228 -18.79 5.02 0.99
C CYS A 228 -18.69 4.11 -0.24
N ARG A 229 -19.82 3.50 -0.65
CA ARG A 229 -19.87 2.55 -1.78
C ARG A 229 -19.73 3.24 -3.14
N TYR A 230 -20.49 4.32 -3.36
CA TYR A 230 -20.49 5.03 -4.63
C TYR A 230 -19.52 6.20 -4.58
N THR A 231 -18.48 6.15 -5.41
CA THR A 231 -17.48 7.21 -5.55
C THR A 231 -17.76 8.14 -6.73
N TRP A 232 -18.73 7.78 -7.58
CA TRP A 232 -19.28 8.62 -8.65
C TRP A 232 -20.80 8.42 -8.71
N ASP A 233 -21.55 9.48 -8.41
CA ASP A 233 -23.01 9.48 -8.36
C ASP A 233 -23.55 10.81 -8.89
N THR A 234 -24.12 10.78 -10.10
CA THR A 234 -24.68 11.97 -10.77
C THR A 234 -26.02 12.42 -10.22
N SER A 235 -26.62 11.67 -9.29
CA SER A 235 -27.82 12.13 -8.58
C SER A 235 -27.48 13.07 -7.43
N ALA A 236 -26.27 12.92 -6.85
CA ALA A 236 -25.77 13.72 -5.74
C ALA A 236 -24.71 14.76 -6.16
N ASN A 237 -24.02 14.54 -7.27
CA ASN A 237 -22.93 15.37 -7.76
C ASN A 237 -23.27 15.98 -9.12
N ASN A 238 -23.31 17.32 -9.19
CA ASN A 238 -23.55 18.13 -10.38
C ASN A 238 -22.28 18.77 -10.97
N ASN A 239 -21.11 18.32 -10.49
CA ASN A 239 -19.79 18.97 -10.62
C ASN A 239 -19.73 20.40 -10.07
#